data_AF-A0A356DU36-F1
#
_entry.id   AF-A0A356DU36-F1
#
_cell.length_a   1.000
_cell.length_b   1.000
_cell.length_c   1.000
_cell.angle_alpha   90.00
_cell.angle_beta   90.00
_cell.angle_gamma   90.00
#
_symmetry.space_group_name_H-M   'P 1'
#
loop_
_entity.id
_entity.type
_entity.pdbx_description
1 polymer ?
#
loop_
_entity_poly.entity_id
_entity_poly.type
_entity_poly.pdbx_seq_one_letter_code
_entity_poly.pdbx_strand_id
1 'polypeptide(L)'
;MGEIPENPNLQPEDYSRQNWKRYLRILKWYGLAVLVITLILVALGYSGAGWEGAKNGFTWGVLIAVLGLPILGLLISVNVWSGYANRWGEVKYKEMLEGKPEDKKSEE
;
A
#
# COMPACT_ATOMS: atom_id res chain seq x y z
N MET A 1 24.83 -27.38 -9.10
CA MET A 1 25.30 -26.43 -10.13
C MET A 1 24.22 -25.36 -10.24
N GLY A 2 24.47 -24.17 -9.68
CA GLY A 2 23.51 -23.08 -9.68
C GLY A 2 23.65 -22.30 -10.98
N GLU A 3 22.55 -22.16 -11.72
CA GLU A 3 22.52 -21.34 -12.92
C GLU A 3 22.75 -19.89 -12.52
N ILE A 4 23.78 -19.29 -13.11
CA ILE A 4 24.16 -17.90 -12.89
C ILE A 4 23.22 -17.05 -13.77
N PRO A 5 22.45 -16.11 -13.21
CA PRO A 5 21.62 -15.24 -14.03
C PRO A 5 22.50 -14.37 -14.93
N GLU A 6 22.24 -14.41 -16.24
CA GLU A 6 22.99 -13.74 -17.31
C GLU A 6 22.94 -12.19 -17.24
N ASN A 7 22.17 -11.64 -16.30
CA ASN A 7 22.09 -10.20 -16.06
C ASN A 7 22.24 -9.86 -14.56
N PRO A 8 23.39 -9.31 -14.12
CA PRO A 8 23.62 -8.95 -12.72
C PRO A 8 22.71 -7.81 -12.20
N ASN A 9 21.97 -7.11 -13.07
CA ASN A 9 20.97 -6.11 -12.67
C ASN A 9 19.57 -6.70 -12.42
N LEU A 10 19.35 -7.98 -12.69
CA LEU A 10 18.13 -8.70 -12.31
C LEU A 10 18.30 -9.39 -10.96
N GLN A 11 18.95 -8.73 -9.99
CA GLN A 11 18.72 -9.12 -8.61
C GLN A 11 17.25 -8.83 -8.31
N PRO A 12 16.46 -9.80 -7.85
CA PRO A 12 15.20 -9.51 -7.19
C PRO A 12 15.58 -8.85 -5.87
N GLU A 13 16.03 -7.60 -5.92
CA GLU A 13 16.40 -6.86 -4.72
C GLU A 13 15.23 -6.92 -3.75
N ASP A 14 15.57 -7.12 -2.49
CA ASP A 14 14.78 -7.28 -1.27
C ASP A 14 13.77 -6.13 -0.97
N TYR A 15 13.02 -5.67 -1.97
CA TYR A 15 12.11 -4.53 -1.90
C TYR A 15 10.83 -4.79 -1.12
N SER A 16 10.49 -6.07 -0.83
CA SER A 16 9.33 -6.42 -0.01
C SER A 16 9.49 -5.92 1.44
N ARG A 17 10.71 -5.97 1.98
CA ARG A 17 11.01 -5.54 3.37
C ARG A 17 10.90 -4.03 3.55
N GLN A 18 11.26 -3.24 2.54
CA GLN A 18 11.31 -1.77 2.66
C GLN A 18 9.92 -1.14 2.53
N ASN A 19 9.06 -1.69 1.66
CA ASN A 19 7.69 -1.22 1.49
C ASN A 19 6.77 -1.61 2.66
N TRP A 20 6.99 -2.77 3.27
CA TRP A 20 6.21 -3.22 4.44
C TRP A 20 6.28 -2.25 5.63
N LYS A 21 7.48 -1.74 5.93
CA LYS A 21 7.67 -0.72 6.98
C LYS A 21 6.88 0.56 6.71
N ARG A 22 6.73 0.95 5.44
CA ARG A 22 5.95 2.13 5.04
C ARG A 22 4.45 1.89 5.22
N TYR A 23 3.94 0.72 4.85
CA TYR A 23 2.53 0.37 5.07
C TYR A 23 2.17 0.27 6.55
N LEU A 24 3.03 -0.36 7.36
CA LEU A 24 2.85 -0.38 8.82
C LEU A 24 2.85 1.04 9.42
N ARG A 25 3.69 1.94 8.90
CA ARG A 25 3.70 3.34 9.32
C ARG A 25 2.38 4.05 8.94
N ILE A 26 1.87 3.83 7.74
CA ILE A 26 0.58 4.37 7.29
C ILE A 26 -0.55 3.84 8.17
N LEU A 27 -0.57 2.54 8.45
CA LEU A 27 -1.57 1.91 9.32
C LEU A 27 -1.51 2.46 10.75
N LYS A 28 -0.30 2.71 11.28
CA LYS A 28 -0.12 3.34 12.59
C LYS A 28 -0.73 4.74 12.64
N TRP A 29 -0.45 5.57 11.63
CA TRP A 29 -1.00 6.93 11.56
C TRP A 29 -2.50 6.93 11.34
N TYR A 30 -3.01 5.99 10.55
CA TYR A 30 -4.45 5.77 10.38
C TYR A 30 -5.12 5.43 11.72
N GLY A 31 -4.58 4.45 12.46
CA GLY A 31 -5.09 4.09 13.78
C GLY A 31 -5.05 5.25 14.78
N LEU A 32 -3.97 6.05 14.77
CA LEU A 32 -3.86 7.25 15.59
C LEU A 32 -4.95 8.29 15.23
N ALA A 33 -5.15 8.55 13.94
CA ALA A 33 -6.15 9.51 13.47
C ALA A 33 -7.57 9.09 13.85
N VAL A 34 -7.91 7.81 13.64
CA VAL A 34 -9.20 7.24 14.02
C VAL A 34 -9.41 7.31 15.54
N LEU A 35 -8.38 7.03 16.33
CA LEU A 35 -8.46 7.15 17.79
C LEU A 35 -8.77 8.60 18.20
N VAL A 36 -8.07 9.58 17.62
CA VAL A 36 -8.33 11.01 17.90
C VAL A 36 -9.76 11.39 17.52
N ILE A 37 -10.23 11.00 16.33
CA ILE A 37 -11.62 11.25 15.89
C ILE A 37 -12.61 10.62 16.85
N THR A 38 -12.36 9.37 17.26
CA THR A 38 -13.24 8.64 18.21
C THR A 38 -13.29 9.37 19.55
N LEU A 39 -12.16 9.82 20.09
CA LEU A 39 -12.12 10.58 21.34
C LEU A 39 -12.90 11.90 21.23
N ILE A 40 -12.80 12.60 20.10
CA ILE A 40 -13.57 13.82 19.85
C ILE A 40 -15.07 13.51 19.83
N LEU A 41 -15.49 12.47 19.11
CA LEU A 41 -16.90 12.06 19.05
C LEU A 41 -17.44 11.63 20.42
N VAL A 42 -16.65 10.91 21.21
CA VAL A 42 -17.00 10.53 22.58
C VAL A 42 -17.14 11.76 23.48
N ALA A 43 -16.20 12.70 23.41
CA ALA A 43 -16.26 13.93 24.21
C ALA A 43 -17.47 14.81 23.84
N LEU A 44 -17.74 14.97 22.54
CA LEU A 44 -18.93 15.70 22.05
C LEU A 44 -20.22 14.99 22.46
N GLY A 45 -20.27 13.67 22.30
CA GLY A 45 -21.41 12.86 22.73
C GLY A 45 -21.65 12.96 24.23
N TYR A 46 -20.59 12.88 25.04
CA TYR A 46 -20.67 13.04 26.48
C TYR A 46 -21.20 14.41 26.89
N SER A 47 -20.73 15.47 26.23
CA SER A 47 -21.22 16.84 26.47
C SER A 47 -22.72 16.99 26.16
N GLY A 48 -23.21 16.36 25.08
CA GLY A 48 -24.60 16.50 24.64
C GLY A 48 -25.61 15.61 25.37
N ALA A 49 -25.24 14.37 25.69
CA ALA A 49 -26.16 13.37 26.22
C ALA A 49 -25.53 12.46 27.30
N GLY A 50 -24.45 12.91 27.95
CA GLY A 50 -23.77 12.17 29.00
C GLY A 50 -23.28 10.79 28.54
N TRP A 51 -23.46 9.77 29.38
CA TRP A 51 -22.93 8.45 29.11
C TRP A 51 -23.54 7.76 27.88
N GLU A 52 -24.81 8.05 27.56
CA GLU A 52 -25.46 7.52 26.35
C GLU A 52 -24.86 8.15 25.08
N GLY A 53 -24.62 9.46 25.11
CA GLY A 53 -23.93 10.14 24.02
C GLY A 53 -22.48 9.69 23.86
N ALA A 54 -21.76 9.42 24.95
CA ALA A 54 -20.41 8.85 24.90
C ALA A 54 -20.37 7.48 24.21
N LYS A 55 -21.31 6.58 24.57
CA LYS A 55 -21.46 5.27 23.89
C LYS A 55 -21.76 5.44 22.41
N ASN A 56 -22.66 6.35 22.05
CA ASN A 56 -22.98 6.62 20.65
C ASN A 56 -21.76 7.16 19.88
N GLY A 57 -21.04 8.12 20.46
CA GLY A 57 -19.81 8.68 19.89
C GLY A 57 -18.73 7.61 19.67
N PHE A 58 -18.59 6.69 20.63
CA PHE A 58 -17.69 5.54 20.48
C PHE A 58 -18.12 4.62 19.34
N THR A 59 -19.41 4.26 19.27
CA THR A 59 -19.97 3.43 18.19
C THR A 59 -19.70 4.04 16.82
N TRP A 60 -19.93 5.34 16.65
CA TRP A 60 -19.65 6.05 15.40
C TRP A 60 -18.16 6.09 15.08
N GLY A 61 -17.29 6.32 16.07
CA GLY A 61 -15.84 6.26 15.89
C GLY A 61 -15.36 4.89 15.40
N VAL A 62 -15.89 3.81 15.99
CA VAL A 62 -15.58 2.44 15.55
C VAL A 62 -16.13 2.16 14.13
N LEU A 63 -17.34 2.62 13.81
CA LEU A 63 -17.90 2.45 12.46
C LEU A 63 -17.04 3.16 11.41
N ILE A 64 -16.58 4.38 11.68
CA ILE A 64 -15.65 5.12 10.80
C ILE A 64 -14.33 4.35 10.64
N ALA A 65 -13.81 3.74 11.72
CA ALA A 65 -12.63 2.90 11.66
C ALA A 65 -12.80 1.71 10.70
N VAL A 66 -13.92 0.99 10.84
CA VAL A 66 -14.18 -0.21 10.01
C VAL A 66 -14.40 0.18 8.56
N LEU A 67 -15.13 1.27 8.30
CA LEU A 67 -15.42 1.75 6.93
C LEU A 67 -14.20 2.37 6.24
N GLY A 68 -13.25 2.93 6.99
CA GLY A 68 -12.04 3.51 6.43
C GLY A 68 -10.98 2.46 6.03
N LEU A 69 -10.98 1.27 6.64
CA LEU A 69 -10.02 0.21 6.32
C LEU A 69 -10.09 -0.26 4.86
N PRO A 70 -11.26 -0.51 4.24
CA PRO A 70 -11.36 -0.82 2.82
C PRO A 70 -10.74 0.24 1.91
N ILE A 71 -10.96 1.53 2.21
CA ILE A 71 -10.39 2.64 1.44
C ILE A 71 -8.87 2.63 1.56
N LEU A 72 -8.34 2.45 2.77
CA LEU A 72 -6.91 2.35 3.01
C LEU A 72 -6.29 1.16 2.25
N GLY A 73 -6.97 0.01 2.26
CA GLY A 73 -6.56 -1.19 1.53
C GLY A 73 -6.52 -0.96 0.01
N LEU A 74 -7.52 -0.25 -0.54
CA LEU A 74 -7.55 0.13 -1.95
C LEU A 74 -6.38 1.04 -2.32
N LEU A 75 -6.08 2.06 -1.51
CA LEU A 75 -4.96 2.97 -1.74
C LEU A 75 -3.60 2.25 -1.72
N ILE A 76 -3.44 1.29 -0.79
CA ILE A 76 -2.25 0.43 -0.73
C ILE A 76 -2.16 -0.43 -2.00
N SER A 77 -3.27 -1.06 -2.40
CA SER A 77 -3.33 -1.90 -3.60
C SER A 77 -2.95 -1.12 -4.86
N VAL A 78 -3.54 0.07 -5.06
CA VAL A 78 -3.23 0.94 -6.21
C VAL A 78 -1.75 1.31 -6.25
N ASN A 79 -1.12 1.61 -5.11
CA ASN A 79 0.32 1.89 -5.06
C ASN A 79 1.16 0.70 -5.50
N VAL A 80 0.82 -0.51 -5.03
CA VAL A 80 1.53 -1.74 -5.38
C VAL A 80 1.39 -2.04 -6.88
N TRP A 81 0.16 -2.00 -7.40
CA TRP A 81 -0.14 -2.27 -8.79
C TRP A 81 0.42 -1.22 -9.75
N SER A 82 0.38 0.06 -9.38
CA SER A 82 0.98 1.14 -10.17
C SER A 82 2.49 0.97 -10.31
N GLY A 83 3.19 0.61 -9.21
CA GLY A 83 4.61 0.32 -9.27
C GLY A 83 4.93 -0.90 -10.16
N TYR A 84 4.10 -1.94 -10.12
CA TYR A 84 4.23 -3.09 -11.03
C TYR A 84 4.02 -2.70 -12.49
N ALA A 85 2.93 -1.97 -12.79
CA ALA A 85 2.59 -1.54 -14.13
C ALA A 85 3.67 -0.65 -14.75
N ASN A 86 4.25 0.26 -13.96
CA ASN A 86 5.33 1.13 -14.43
C ASN A 86 6.56 0.32 -14.88
N ARG A 87 6.97 -0.68 -14.09
CA ARG A 87 8.11 -1.56 -14.43
C ARG A 87 7.82 -2.48 -15.62
N TRP A 88 6.61 -3.03 -15.69
CA TRP A 88 6.20 -3.84 -16.83
C TRP A 88 6.21 -3.01 -18.13
N GLY A 89 5.72 -1.76 -18.05
CA GLY A 89 5.76 -0.81 -19.15
C GLY A 89 7.19 -0.48 -19.58
N GLU A 90 8.10 -0.24 -18.63
CA GLU A 90 9.51 0.04 -18.92
C GLU A 90 10.21 -1.13 -19.62
N VAL A 91 10.01 -2.37 -19.13
CA VAL A 91 10.57 -3.58 -19.77
C VAL A 91 10.01 -3.75 -21.18
N LYS A 92 8.69 -3.60 -21.36
CA LYS A 92 8.05 -3.72 -22.68
C LYS A 92 8.46 -2.62 -23.64
N TYR A 93 8.60 -1.39 -23.16
CA TYR A 93 9.09 -0.28 -23.96
C TYR A 93 10.52 -0.51 -24.44
N LYS A 94 11.39 -1.04 -23.56
CA LYS A 94 12.75 -1.43 -23.93
C LYS A 94 12.79 -2.58 -24.93
N GLU A 95 11.95 -3.61 -24.77
CA GLU A 95 11.80 -4.70 -25.77
C GLU A 95 11.33 -4.18 -27.13
N MET A 96 10.43 -3.18 -27.17
CA MET A 96 9.95 -2.59 -28.43
C MET A 96 11.03 -1.76 -29.15
N LEU A 97 11.92 -1.11 -28.40
CA LEU A 97 12.98 -0.28 -28.96
C LEU A 97 14.24 -1.08 -29.34
N GLU A 98 14.65 -2.02 -28.51
CA GLU A 98 15.89 -2.78 -28.68
C GLU A 98 15.70 -4.13 -29.37
N GLY A 99 14.44 -4.53 -29.65
CA GLY A 99 14.09 -5.87 -30.12
C GLY A 99 14.10 -6.90 -28.99
N LYS A 100 13.43 -8.03 -29.19
CA LYS A 100 13.47 -9.13 -28.21
C LYS A 100 14.89 -9.71 -28.14
N PRO A 101 15.41 -10.06 -26.95
CA PRO A 101 16.72 -10.69 -26.82
C PRO A 101 16.81 -12.04 -27.56
N GLU A 102 15.67 -12.68 -27.84
CA GLU A 102 15.57 -13.90 -28.65
C GLU A 102 15.94 -13.68 -30.12
N ASP A 103 15.76 -12.47 -30.65
CA ASP A 103 16.08 -12.13 -32.06
C ASP A 103 17.54 -11.67 -32.23
N LYS A 104 18.35 -11.62 -31.16
CA LYS A 104 19.74 -11.11 -31.17
C LYS A 104 20.84 -12.19 -31.22
N LYS A 105 20.55 -13.38 -31.75
CA LYS A 105 21.56 -14.37 -32.18
C LYS A 105 21.20 -14.77 -33.61
N SER A 106 22.03 -14.66 -34.63
CA SER A 106 23.50 -14.57 -34.75
C SER A 106 23.83 -13.98 -36.13
N GLU A 107 24.52 -12.85 -36.19
CA GLU A 107 25.29 -12.47 -37.38
C GLU A 107 26.77 -12.64 -37.01
N GLU A 108 27.27 -13.86 -37.27
CA GLU A 108 28.69 -14.09 -37.57
C GLU A 108 28.92 -13.83 -39.07
#